data_AF-A0A0N1LCH0-F1
#
_entry.id   AF-A0A0N1LCH0-F1
#
_cell.length_a   1.000
_cell.length_b   1.000
_cell.length_c   1.000
_cell.angle_alpha   90.00
_cell.angle_beta   90.00
_cell.angle_gamma   90.00
#
_symmetry.space_group_name_H-M   'P 1'
#
loop_
_entity.id
_entity.type
_entity.pdbx_description
1 polymer ?
#
loop_
_entity_poly.entity_id
_entity_poly.type
_entity_poly.pdbx_seq_one_letter_code
_entity_poly.pdbx_strand_id
1 'polypeptide(L)'
;MTVRQAHLADQSLFREISDEEWQAARGEVHVRWLDVSDAELCAGLSALDHFDASSLHFYLPAYLRFSVRHVGADLLSAEGELLGSIVHTLTHKSAYNLARLSGLADEQKHCVVSVLRWIAAHSQVYASDAQKGLDRLWLNPEGWASVELQIPT
;
A
#
# COMPACT_ATOMS: atom_id res chain seq x y z
N MET A 1 3.84 4.55 11.93
CA MET A 1 4.98 4.95 11.10
C MET A 1 4.50 5.94 10.04
N THR A 2 5.23 7.03 9.75
CA THR A 2 4.93 7.92 8.61
C THR A 2 5.52 7.39 7.30
N VAL A 3 5.10 7.89 6.12
CA VAL A 3 5.72 7.54 4.82
C VAL A 3 7.23 7.79 4.87
N ARG A 4 7.65 8.92 5.45
CA ARG A 4 9.05 9.28 5.60
C ARG A 4 9.81 8.35 6.54
N GLN A 5 9.22 7.95 7.67
CA GLN A 5 9.84 6.95 8.55
C GLN A 5 9.96 5.58 7.87
N ALA A 6 8.99 5.20 7.05
CA ALA A 6 9.05 3.95 6.29
C ALA A 6 10.17 3.98 5.24
N HIS A 7 10.36 5.13 4.59
CA HIS A 7 11.51 5.36 3.71
C HIS A 7 12.85 5.29 4.45
N LEU A 8 12.96 5.88 5.65
CA LEU A 8 14.16 5.76 6.47
C LEU A 8 14.42 4.32 6.91
N ALA A 9 13.36 3.55 7.22
CA ALA A 9 13.49 2.14 7.57
C ALA A 9 14.08 1.32 6.41
N ASP A 10 13.68 1.58 5.17
CA ASP A 10 14.28 0.97 3.97
C ASP A 10 15.77 1.36 3.84
N GLN A 11 16.09 2.65 3.96
CA GLN A 11 17.47 3.13 3.88
C GLN A 11 18.38 2.57 4.98
N SER A 12 17.82 2.15 6.11
CA SER A 12 18.59 1.53 7.20
C SER A 12 19.31 0.24 6.80
N LEU A 13 18.89 -0.38 5.69
CA LEU A 13 19.58 -1.53 5.08
C LEU A 13 20.93 -1.15 4.46
N PHE A 14 21.14 0.12 4.14
CA PHE A 14 22.32 0.61 3.41
C PHE A 14 23.13 1.64 4.20
N ARG A 15 22.55 2.27 5.22
CA ARG A 15 23.23 3.26 6.06
C ARG A 15 22.65 3.31 7.46
N GLU A 16 23.41 3.88 8.39
CA GLU A 16 22.90 4.21 9.72
C GLU A 16 21.95 5.42 9.65
N ILE A 17 20.81 5.33 10.33
CA ILE A 17 19.83 6.42 10.49
C ILE A 17 19.93 6.91 11.92
N SER A 18 20.19 8.21 12.12
CA SER A 18 20.29 8.76 13.47
C SER A 18 18.92 8.85 14.15
N ASP A 19 18.91 8.81 15.48
CA ASP A 19 17.69 9.05 16.26
C ASP A 19 17.08 10.42 15.93
N GLU A 20 17.90 11.45 15.70
CA GLU A 20 17.45 12.78 15.31
C GLU A 20 16.71 12.75 13.97
N GLU A 21 17.26 12.08 12.96
CA GLU A 21 16.63 11.93 11.65
C GLU A 21 15.31 11.14 11.74
N TRP A 22 15.31 10.07 12.54
CA TRP A 22 14.12 9.26 12.78
C TRP A 22 13.00 10.03 13.51
N GLN A 23 13.35 10.83 14.52
CA GLN A 23 12.37 11.66 15.23
C GLN A 23 11.89 12.84 14.38
N ALA A 24 12.75 13.45 13.55
CA ALA A 24 12.35 14.50 12.63
C ALA A 24 11.27 14.01 11.65
N ALA A 25 11.43 12.78 11.13
CA ALA A 25 10.41 12.15 10.28
C ALA A 25 9.09 11.82 11.02
N ARG A 26 9.10 11.82 12.36
CA ARG A 26 7.91 11.68 13.20
C ARG A 26 7.19 13.02 13.43
N GLY A 27 7.88 14.16 13.30
CA GLY A 27 7.28 15.50 13.45
C GLY A 27 6.16 15.78 12.43
N GLU A 28 6.11 15.01 11.35
CA GLU A 28 5.08 15.06 10.31
C GLU A 28 3.78 14.30 10.66
N VAL A 29 3.60 13.84 11.91
CA VAL A 29 2.38 13.16 12.39
C VAL A 29 1.09 14.00 12.24
N HIS A 30 1.20 15.28 11.91
CA HIS A 30 0.06 16.16 11.62
C HIS A 30 -0.32 16.25 10.13
N VAL A 31 0.40 15.59 9.22
CA VAL A 31 0.03 15.55 7.80
C VAL A 31 -1.14 14.58 7.66
N ARG A 32 -2.32 15.08 7.28
CA ARG A 32 -3.44 14.20 6.94
C ARG A 32 -3.02 13.43 5.69
N TRP A 33 -3.45 12.18 5.55
CA TRP A 33 -3.19 11.40 4.33
C TRP A 33 -3.58 12.15 3.03
N LEU A 34 -4.55 13.07 3.11
CA LEU A 34 -4.98 13.93 2.01
C LEU A 34 -3.88 14.88 1.51
N ASP A 35 -3.03 15.33 2.42
CA ASP A 35 -2.00 16.35 2.22
C ASP A 35 -0.68 15.73 1.74
N VAL A 36 -0.54 14.40 1.77
CA VAL A 36 0.62 13.69 1.18
C VAL A 36 0.56 13.83 -0.34
N SER A 37 1.65 14.36 -0.91
CA SER A 37 1.79 14.55 -2.35
C SER A 37 2.17 13.26 -3.07
N ASP A 38 1.84 13.18 -4.36
CA ASP A 38 2.20 12.04 -5.20
C ASP A 38 3.74 11.88 -5.27
N ALA A 39 4.50 12.98 -5.25
CA ALA A 39 5.96 12.96 -5.23
C ALA A 39 6.54 12.37 -3.93
N GLU A 40 5.95 12.66 -2.77
CA GLU A 40 6.35 12.06 -1.50
C GLU A 40 6.05 10.56 -1.47
N LEU A 41 4.92 10.13 -2.04
CA LEU A 41 4.62 8.71 -2.17
C LEU A 41 5.64 7.99 -3.06
N CYS A 42 5.99 8.57 -4.21
CA CYS A 42 7.00 8.00 -5.11
C CYS A 42 8.40 7.94 -4.45
N ALA A 43 8.80 8.97 -3.70
CA ALA A 43 10.05 8.95 -2.96
C ALA A 43 10.07 7.85 -1.88
N GLY A 44 8.91 7.55 -1.28
CA GLY A 44 8.70 6.47 -0.32
C GLY A 44 8.20 5.17 -0.94
N LEU A 45 8.72 4.77 -2.11
CA LEU A 45 8.27 3.57 -2.84
C LEU A 45 8.15 2.30 -1.97
N SER A 46 9.18 2.03 -1.16
CA SER A 46 9.22 0.86 -0.25
C SER A 46 8.33 1.01 0.99
N ALA A 47 7.68 2.16 1.21
CA ALA A 47 6.96 2.43 2.45
C ALA A 47 5.84 1.40 2.71
N LEU A 48 5.19 0.91 1.66
CA LEU A 48 4.16 -0.12 1.73
C LEU A 48 4.66 -1.43 2.33
N ASP A 49 5.95 -1.75 2.22
CA ASP A 49 6.53 -2.96 2.79
C ASP A 49 6.88 -2.82 4.27
N HIS A 50 7.04 -1.58 4.75
CA HIS A 50 7.43 -1.30 6.13
C HIS A 50 6.28 -0.87 7.03
N PHE A 51 5.12 -0.50 6.47
CA PHE A 51 3.97 -0.13 7.28
C PHE A 51 3.45 -1.29 8.13
N ASP A 52 3.21 -1.00 9.41
CA ASP A 52 2.30 -1.78 10.23
C ASP A 52 0.84 -1.61 9.74
N ALA A 53 -0.08 -2.41 10.27
CA ALA A 53 -1.50 -2.36 9.87
C ALA A 53 -2.10 -0.96 10.04
N SER A 54 -1.85 -0.29 11.16
CA SER A 54 -2.40 1.04 11.47
C SER A 54 -1.93 2.11 10.47
N SER A 55 -0.63 2.10 10.17
CA SER A 55 -0.01 3.02 9.22
C SER A 55 -0.51 2.76 7.81
N LEU A 56 -0.63 1.48 7.42
CA LEU A 56 -1.20 1.10 6.13
C LEU A 56 -2.63 1.61 6.03
N HIS A 57 -3.49 1.39 7.03
CA HIS A 57 -4.88 1.85 7.01
C HIS A 57 -5.00 3.37 6.92
N PHE A 58 -4.14 4.09 7.64
CA PHE A 58 -4.13 5.55 7.63
C PHE A 58 -3.75 6.12 6.26
N TYR A 59 -2.68 5.59 5.63
CA TYR A 59 -2.18 6.11 4.35
C TYR A 59 -2.80 5.47 3.11
N LEU A 60 -3.50 4.32 3.24
CA LEU A 60 -4.11 3.61 2.11
C LEU A 60 -4.94 4.51 1.20
N PRO A 61 -5.79 5.44 1.69
CA PRO A 61 -6.55 6.34 0.81
C PRO A 61 -5.67 7.21 -0.10
N ALA A 62 -4.47 7.61 0.35
CA ALA A 62 -3.52 8.36 -0.47
C ALA A 62 -2.99 7.50 -1.64
N TYR A 63 -2.62 6.25 -1.37
CA TYR A 63 -2.19 5.29 -2.39
C TYR A 63 -3.32 4.94 -3.37
N LEU A 64 -4.55 4.74 -2.88
CA LEU A 64 -5.70 4.49 -3.74
C LEU A 64 -5.99 5.67 -4.69
N ARG A 65 -5.90 6.90 -4.18
CA ARG A 65 -6.01 8.13 -4.99
C ARG A 65 -4.91 8.21 -6.04
N PHE A 66 -3.68 7.89 -5.64
CA PHE A 66 -2.52 7.83 -6.53
C PHE A 66 -2.77 6.86 -7.69
N SER A 67 -3.24 5.64 -7.40
CA SER A 67 -3.51 4.62 -8.41
C SER A 67 -4.53 5.05 -9.47
N VAL A 68 -5.57 5.80 -9.08
CA VAL A 68 -6.56 6.31 -10.02
C VAL A 68 -5.94 7.35 -10.96
N ARG A 69 -5.10 8.25 -10.44
CA ARG A 69 -4.43 9.30 -11.23
C ARG A 69 -3.40 8.75 -12.21
N HIS A 70 -2.70 7.69 -11.82
CA HIS A 70 -1.50 7.18 -12.52
C HIS A 70 -1.71 5.79 -13.13
N VAL A 71 -2.95 5.36 -13.35
CA VAL A 71 -3.28 4.00 -13.87
C VAL A 71 -2.61 3.65 -15.20
N GLY A 72 -2.28 4.67 -16.01
CA GLY A 72 -1.60 4.57 -17.30
C GLY A 72 -0.14 5.04 -17.28
N ALA A 73 0.48 5.17 -16.11
CA ALA A 73 1.89 5.51 -16.00
C ALA A 73 2.78 4.46 -16.69
N ASP A 74 3.93 4.93 -17.20
CA ASP A 74 4.92 4.06 -17.82
C ASP A 74 5.58 3.16 -16.77
N LEU A 75 5.84 1.89 -17.12
CA LEU A 75 6.41 0.90 -16.21
C LEU A 75 7.79 1.32 -15.65
N LEU A 76 8.56 2.10 -16.41
CA LEU A 76 9.90 2.56 -16.01
C LEU A 76 9.87 3.90 -15.27
N SER A 77 8.69 4.50 -15.05
CA SER A 77 8.54 5.70 -14.25
C SER A 77 8.35 5.35 -12.77
N ALA A 78 8.70 6.29 -11.88
CA ALA A 78 8.50 6.12 -10.44
C ALA A 78 7.02 5.87 -10.10
N GLU A 79 6.10 6.47 -10.86
CA GLU A 79 4.67 6.26 -10.70
C GLU A 79 4.21 4.87 -11.14
N GLY A 80 4.77 4.34 -12.24
CA GLY A 80 4.52 2.97 -12.66
C GLY A 80 5.02 1.97 -11.62
N GLU A 81 6.24 2.17 -11.13
CA GLU A 81 6.83 1.33 -10.07
C GLU A 81 5.97 1.35 -8.80
N LEU A 82 5.54 2.53 -8.34
CA LEU A 82 4.67 2.65 -7.18
C LEU A 82 3.29 2.03 -7.40
N LEU A 83 2.70 2.18 -8.60
CA LEU A 83 1.45 1.51 -8.94
C LEU A 83 1.61 -0.01 -8.84
N GLY A 84 2.73 -0.56 -9.30
CA GLY A 84 3.08 -1.97 -9.14
C GLY A 84 3.13 -2.39 -7.68
N SER A 85 3.80 -1.64 -6.81
CA SER A 85 3.88 -1.90 -5.36
C SER A 85 2.50 -1.85 -4.69
N ILE A 86 1.63 -0.91 -5.08
CA ILE A 86 0.26 -0.83 -4.58
C ILE A 86 -0.53 -2.07 -5.00
N VAL A 87 -0.52 -2.43 -6.28
CA VAL A 87 -1.22 -3.62 -6.78
C VAL A 87 -0.69 -4.88 -6.09
N HIS A 88 0.62 -5.00 -5.93
CA HIS A 88 1.21 -6.12 -5.21
C HIS A 88 0.71 -6.20 -3.76
N THR A 89 0.77 -5.10 -3.01
CA THR A 89 0.30 -5.03 -1.63
C THR A 89 -1.17 -5.43 -1.51
N LEU A 90 -2.01 -4.95 -2.43
CA LEU A 90 -3.45 -5.21 -2.41
C LEU A 90 -3.82 -6.61 -2.89
N THR A 91 -2.99 -7.30 -3.66
CA THR A 91 -3.39 -8.57 -4.31
C THR A 91 -2.57 -9.79 -3.86
N HIS A 92 -1.41 -9.58 -3.23
CA HIS A 92 -0.52 -10.65 -2.83
C HIS A 92 -0.96 -11.30 -1.51
N LYS A 93 -1.29 -12.60 -1.57
CA LYS A 93 -1.82 -13.40 -0.45
C LYS A 93 -0.72 -13.96 0.46
N SER A 94 0.14 -13.10 1.02
CA SER A 94 1.03 -13.51 2.10
C SER A 94 0.33 -13.33 3.46
N ALA A 95 0.66 -14.15 4.45
CA ALA A 95 0.12 -14.00 5.80
C ALA A 95 0.38 -12.59 6.36
N TYR A 96 1.57 -12.03 6.07
CA TYR A 96 1.94 -10.67 6.42
C TYR A 96 1.00 -9.61 5.81
N ASN A 97 0.74 -9.67 4.49
CA ASN A 97 -0.15 -8.71 3.84
C ASN A 97 -1.60 -8.89 4.31
N LEU A 98 -2.07 -10.13 4.41
CA LEU A 98 -3.44 -10.39 4.84
C LEU A 98 -3.69 -9.92 6.28
N ALA A 99 -2.73 -10.11 7.20
CA ALA A 99 -2.83 -9.60 8.57
C ALA A 99 -2.90 -8.07 8.63
N ARG A 100 -2.16 -7.37 7.75
CA ARG A 100 -2.22 -5.91 7.68
C ARG A 100 -3.51 -5.41 7.03
N LEU A 101 -4.09 -6.15 6.09
CA LEU A 101 -5.32 -5.76 5.38
C LEU A 101 -6.61 -6.17 6.11
N SER A 102 -6.56 -7.15 7.02
CA SER A 102 -7.76 -7.70 7.69
C SER A 102 -8.53 -6.66 8.52
N GLY A 103 -7.82 -5.71 9.12
CA GLY A 103 -8.41 -4.65 9.95
C GLY A 103 -8.99 -3.46 9.19
N LEU A 104 -9.01 -3.48 7.85
CA LEU A 104 -9.64 -2.43 7.06
C LEU A 104 -11.13 -2.33 7.36
N ALA A 105 -11.64 -1.10 7.48
CA ALA A 105 -13.07 -0.83 7.55
C ALA A 105 -13.76 -1.24 6.24
N ASP A 106 -15.05 -1.55 6.29
CA ASP A 106 -15.80 -2.01 5.12
C ASP A 106 -15.80 -0.97 3.99
N GLU A 107 -15.85 0.32 4.33
CA GLU A 107 -15.73 1.41 3.36
C GLU A 107 -14.35 1.40 2.67
N GLN A 108 -13.28 1.13 3.41
CA GLN A 108 -11.93 1.03 2.83
C GLN A 108 -11.83 -0.19 1.91
N LYS A 109 -12.40 -1.34 2.31
CA LYS A 109 -12.46 -2.54 1.46
C LYS A 109 -13.22 -2.28 0.17
N HIS A 110 -14.37 -1.59 0.22
CA HIS A 110 -15.12 -1.18 -0.96
C HIS A 110 -14.32 -0.25 -1.87
N CYS A 111 -13.57 0.69 -1.31
CA CYS A 111 -12.66 1.55 -2.07
C CYS A 111 -11.55 0.74 -2.76
N VAL A 112 -10.93 -0.21 -2.07
CA VAL A 112 -9.92 -1.11 -2.66
C VAL A 112 -10.52 -1.89 -3.84
N VAL A 113 -11.68 -2.51 -3.66
CA VAL A 113 -12.37 -3.23 -4.75
C VAL A 113 -12.63 -2.33 -5.95
N SER A 114 -13.09 -1.11 -5.71
CA SER A 114 -13.39 -0.13 -6.76
C SER A 114 -12.14 0.28 -7.53
N VAL A 115 -11.03 0.53 -6.82
CA VAL A 115 -9.74 0.87 -7.44
C VAL A 115 -9.15 -0.31 -8.20
N LEU A 116 -9.20 -1.53 -7.66
CA LEU A 116 -8.74 -2.71 -8.39
C LEU A 116 -9.54 -2.95 -9.66
N ARG A 117 -10.87 -2.72 -9.64
CA ARG A 117 -11.69 -2.76 -10.86
C ARG A 117 -11.28 -1.68 -11.87
N TRP A 118 -10.99 -0.46 -11.38
CA TRP A 118 -10.49 0.62 -12.22
C TRP A 118 -9.16 0.25 -12.89
N ILE A 119 -8.20 -0.29 -12.12
CA ILE A 119 -6.89 -0.76 -12.64
C ILE A 119 -7.09 -1.90 -13.63
N ALA A 120 -7.93 -2.88 -13.32
CA ALA A 120 -8.25 -4.01 -14.20
C ALA A 120 -8.81 -3.55 -15.56
N ALA A 121 -9.57 -2.45 -15.59
CA ALA A 121 -10.17 -1.93 -16.81
C ALA A 121 -9.27 -0.96 -17.60
N HIS A 122 -8.34 -0.25 -16.96
CA HIS A 122 -7.63 0.87 -17.57
C HIS A 122 -6.10 0.71 -17.64
N SER A 123 -5.49 -0.17 -16.84
CA SER A 123 -4.05 -0.38 -16.88
C SER A 123 -3.68 -1.42 -17.93
N GLN A 124 -2.74 -1.11 -18.82
CA GLN A 124 -2.21 -2.12 -19.76
C GLN A 124 -1.27 -3.11 -19.07
N VAL A 125 -0.62 -2.68 -17.99
CA VAL A 125 0.44 -3.42 -17.31
C VAL A 125 -0.14 -4.27 -16.17
N TYR A 126 -0.96 -3.66 -15.31
CA TYR A 126 -1.38 -4.29 -14.05
C TYR A 126 -2.79 -4.88 -14.08
N ALA A 127 -3.48 -4.84 -15.23
CA ALA A 127 -4.86 -5.29 -15.31
C ALA A 127 -5.05 -6.76 -14.89
N SER A 128 -4.16 -7.65 -15.35
CA SER A 128 -4.26 -9.08 -15.02
C SER A 128 -4.10 -9.34 -13.52
N ASP A 129 -3.17 -8.65 -12.86
CA ASP A 129 -2.89 -8.88 -11.45
C ASP A 129 -3.97 -8.26 -10.55
N ALA A 130 -4.48 -7.09 -10.92
CA ALA A 130 -5.66 -6.50 -10.28
C ALA A 130 -6.88 -7.44 -10.37
N GLN A 131 -7.14 -8.03 -11.55
CA GLN A 131 -8.24 -8.99 -11.73
C GLN A 131 -8.05 -10.26 -10.90
N LYS A 132 -6.85 -10.85 -10.90
CA LYS A 132 -6.55 -12.01 -10.04
C LYS A 132 -6.76 -11.70 -8.56
N GLY A 133 -6.36 -10.52 -8.11
CA GLY A 133 -6.56 -10.07 -6.74
C GLY A 133 -8.05 -9.94 -6.39
N LEU A 134 -8.85 -9.37 -7.28
CA LEU A 134 -10.31 -9.33 -7.13
C LEU A 134 -10.89 -10.74 -6.95
N ASP A 135 -10.56 -11.66 -7.85
CA ASP A 135 -11.17 -12.99 -7.89
C ASP A 135 -10.71 -13.89 -6.73
N ARG A 136 -9.46 -13.76 -6.29
CA ARG A 136 -8.85 -14.68 -5.30
C ARG A 136 -8.88 -14.17 -3.87
N LEU A 137 -9.07 -12.88 -3.67
CA LEU A 137 -9.01 -12.23 -2.36
C LEU A 137 -10.25 -11.37 -2.10
N TRP A 138 -10.51 -10.34 -2.90
CA TRP A 138 -11.46 -9.30 -2.50
C TRP A 138 -12.93 -9.66 -2.73
N LEU A 139 -13.24 -10.44 -3.76
CA LEU A 139 -14.60 -10.88 -4.09
C LEU A 139 -14.88 -12.33 -3.68
N ASN A 140 -13.88 -13.03 -3.14
CA ASN A 140 -14.00 -14.40 -2.68
C ASN A 140 -13.91 -14.45 -1.14
N PRO A 141 -14.98 -14.85 -0.43
CA PRO A 141 -14.97 -15.00 1.03
C PRO A 141 -13.85 -15.93 1.54
N GLU A 142 -13.58 -17.04 0.84
CA GLU A 142 -12.50 -17.97 1.17
C GLU A 142 -11.10 -17.36 0.94
N GLY A 143 -11.06 -16.26 0.20
CA GLY A 143 -9.86 -15.48 -0.06
C GLY A 143 -9.16 -15.03 1.22
N TRP A 144 -9.92 -14.81 2.29
CA TRP A 144 -9.48 -14.32 3.60
C TRP A 144 -9.25 -15.40 4.65
N ALA A 145 -9.67 -16.65 4.39
CA ALA A 145 -9.65 -17.74 5.37
C ALA A 145 -8.24 -18.11 5.88
N SER A 146 -7.18 -17.69 5.19
CA SER A 146 -5.78 -17.90 5.59
C SER A 146 -5.34 -17.04 6.79
N VAL A 147 -6.12 -16.03 7.19
CA VAL A 147 -5.79 -15.12 8.30
C VAL A 147 -6.12 -15.76 9.66
N GLU A 148 -7.13 -16.61 9.72
CA GLU A 148 -7.66 -17.15 10.99
C GLU A 148 -6.76 -18.22 11.64
N LEU A 149 -5.80 -18.78 10.89
CA LEU A 149 -4.95 -19.88 11.36
C LEU A 149 -3.63 -19.43 12.02
N GLN A 150 -3.36 -18.13 12.14
CA GLN A 150 -2.05 -17.62 12.60
C GLN A 150 -2.08 -16.58 13.74
N ILE A 151 -3.24 -16.31 14.36
CA ILE A 151 -3.26 -15.47 15.57
C ILE A 151 -3.01 -16.38 16.78
N PRO A 152 -1.86 -16.31 17.47
CA PRO A 152 -1.70 -16.98 18.75
C PRO A 152 -2.61 -16.25 19.75
N THR A 153 -3.56 -16.97 20.33
CA THR A 153 -4.32 -16.53 21.51
C THR A 153 -3.42 -16.41 22.73
#